data_AF-A0A7N9CX63-F1
#
_entry.id   AF-A0A7N9CX63-F1
#
_cell.length_a   1.000
_cell.length_b   1.000
_cell.length_c   1.000
_cell.angle_alpha   90.00
_cell.angle_beta   90.00
_cell.angle_gamma   90.00
#
_symmetry.space_group_name_H-M   'P 1'
#
loop_
_entity.id
_entity.type
_entity.pdbx_description
1 polymer ?
#
loop_
_entity_poly.entity_id
_entity_poly.type
_entity_poly.pdbx_seq_one_letter_code
_entity_poly.pdbx_strand_id
1 'polypeptide(L)'
;MAAFLKNVCLGLEDLQYVFMISSHELFITLLKDEERKLLVDQMRKRSPRVNLCIKPVTSFYDIPASASVNIGQLEHQLILSVDPWRIRQILIELHGMTSERQFWTVSNKWEVPSVYSGVILGIKDNLTRDLVYILMAKGLHCSTVKDFSHAKQLFAACLELVTEFSPKLRQVMLNEMLLLDIHTHEAGTGQAGERPPSDLISRVRGYLEMRLPDIPLRQVIAEECVAFMLNWRESEYLTLQVPAFLLQSNPYVKEPLVLTIILSLFVKLHNVREDIVNDITAEHISIWPSSIPNLQSVDFEAVAITVKELVRYTLSINPNNHSWLIIQADIYFATNQYSAALHYYLQAGAVCSDFFNKAVPPDVYTDQVIKRMIKCCSLLNCHTQVAILCQFLREIDYKTAFKSLQEQNSHDAMDSYYDYIWDVTILEYLTYLHHKRGETDKRQIAIKAIGQTELNASNPEEVLQLAAQRRKKKFLQAMAKLYF
;
A
#
# COMPACT_ATOMS: atom_id res chain seq x y z
N MET A 1 23.37 -27.36 -32.69
CA MET A 1 22.68 -26.28 -33.43
C MET A 1 21.16 -26.28 -33.20
N ALA A 2 20.44 -27.39 -33.40
CA ALA A 2 19.00 -27.47 -33.16
C ALA A 2 18.57 -27.09 -31.71
N ALA A 3 19.29 -27.57 -30.70
CA ALA A 3 19.03 -27.20 -29.31
C ALA A 3 19.27 -25.71 -29.00
N PHE A 4 20.27 -25.10 -29.66
CA PHE A 4 20.54 -23.66 -29.55
C PHE A 4 19.40 -22.84 -30.13
N LEU A 5 18.93 -23.19 -31.33
CA LEU A 5 17.80 -22.55 -31.99
C LEU A 5 16.50 -22.66 -31.17
N LYS A 6 16.24 -23.82 -30.54
CA LYS A 6 15.14 -23.99 -29.58
C LYS A 6 15.27 -23.04 -28.39
N ASN A 7 16.45 -22.97 -27.77
CA ASN A 7 16.69 -22.11 -26.61
C ASN A 7 16.59 -20.62 -26.95
N VAL A 8 17.00 -20.21 -28.16
CA VAL A 8 16.83 -18.84 -28.65
C VAL A 8 15.35 -18.49 -28.79
N CYS A 9 14.53 -19.37 -29.38
CA CYS A 9 13.09 -19.13 -29.48
C CYS A 9 12.39 -19.09 -28.12
N LEU A 10 12.89 -19.82 -27.12
CA LEU A 10 12.38 -19.74 -25.75
C LEU A 10 12.65 -18.39 -25.07
N GLY A 11 13.61 -17.60 -25.55
CA GLY A 11 13.91 -16.27 -25.01
C GLY A 11 13.15 -15.12 -25.68
N LEU A 12 12.43 -15.37 -26.79
CA LEU A 12 11.73 -14.32 -27.54
C LEU A 12 10.28 -14.20 -27.07
N GLU A 13 9.90 -13.02 -26.60
CA GLU A 13 8.53 -12.74 -26.13
C GLU A 13 7.58 -12.46 -27.30
N ASP A 14 8.06 -11.79 -28.34
CA ASP A 14 7.25 -11.47 -29.51
C ASP A 14 7.18 -12.64 -30.50
N LEU A 15 5.96 -13.11 -30.74
CA LEU A 15 5.66 -14.21 -31.65
C LEU A 15 6.04 -13.88 -33.10
N GLN A 16 6.14 -12.60 -33.49
CA GLN A 16 6.60 -12.19 -34.82
C GLN A 16 8.04 -12.63 -35.10
N TYR A 17 8.94 -12.50 -34.12
CA TYR A 17 10.32 -12.97 -34.26
C TYR A 17 10.40 -14.50 -34.32
N VAL A 18 9.51 -15.20 -33.59
CA VAL A 18 9.42 -16.66 -33.66
C VAL A 18 8.94 -17.12 -35.05
N PHE A 19 7.99 -16.42 -35.68
CA PHE A 19 7.56 -16.70 -37.05
C PHE A 19 8.64 -16.39 -38.09
N MET A 20 9.41 -15.32 -37.89
CA MET A 20 10.55 -15.00 -38.76
C MET A 20 11.67 -16.05 -38.65
N ILE A 21 11.97 -16.54 -37.45
CA ILE A 21 13.02 -17.55 -37.24
C ILE A 21 12.57 -18.93 -37.73
N SER A 22 11.30 -19.28 -37.53
CA SER A 22 10.75 -20.57 -37.98
C SER A 22 10.57 -20.68 -39.49
N SER A 23 10.56 -19.56 -40.22
CA SER A 23 10.53 -19.51 -41.68
C SER A 23 11.92 -19.55 -42.33
N HIS A 24 13.00 -19.45 -41.56
CA HIS A 24 14.36 -19.51 -42.07
C HIS A 24 14.78 -20.95 -42.42
N GLU A 25 15.47 -21.13 -43.55
CA GLU A 25 15.86 -22.43 -44.12
C GLU A 25 16.66 -23.32 -43.15
N LEU A 26 17.53 -22.70 -42.35
CA LEU A 26 18.31 -23.37 -41.30
C LEU A 26 17.43 -23.99 -40.19
N PHE A 27 16.25 -23.42 -39.92
CA PHE A 27 15.32 -23.91 -38.91
C PHE A 27 14.47 -25.08 -39.44
N ILE A 28 14.13 -25.03 -40.73
CA ILE A 28 13.42 -26.10 -41.45
C ILE A 28 14.28 -27.36 -41.56
N THR A 29 15.57 -27.20 -41.82
CA THR A 29 16.52 -28.32 -41.98
C THR A 29 16.95 -28.96 -40.65
N LEU A 30 17.06 -28.17 -39.58
CA LEU A 30 17.60 -28.63 -38.29
C LEU A 30 16.56 -29.12 -37.27
N LEU A 31 15.29 -28.66 -37.34
CA LEU A 31 14.22 -29.15 -36.46
C LEU A 31 13.20 -30.00 -37.23
N LYS A 32 12.87 -31.16 -36.66
CA LYS A 32 11.77 -32.00 -37.16
C LYS A 32 10.44 -31.25 -37.10
N ASP A 33 9.55 -31.49 -38.06
CA ASP A 33 8.27 -30.78 -38.21
C ASP A 33 7.39 -30.84 -36.94
N GLU A 34 7.36 -31.99 -36.27
CA GLU A 34 6.65 -32.18 -34.99
C GLU A 34 7.21 -31.32 -33.86
N GLU A 35 8.54 -31.14 -33.80
CA GLU A 35 9.17 -30.29 -32.79
C GLU A 35 8.92 -28.80 -33.06
N ARG A 36 8.80 -28.41 -34.33
CA ARG A 36 8.44 -27.03 -34.72
C ARG A 36 6.98 -26.73 -34.33
N LYS A 37 6.05 -27.66 -34.58
CA LYS A 37 4.65 -27.52 -34.16
C LYS A 37 4.53 -27.42 -32.64
N LEU A 38 5.23 -28.28 -31.90
CA LEU A 38 5.24 -28.23 -30.44
C LEU A 38 5.82 -26.90 -29.92
N LEU A 39 6.91 -26.41 -30.51
CA LEU A 39 7.51 -25.13 -30.14
C LEU A 39 6.55 -23.96 -30.41
N VAL A 40 5.91 -23.91 -31.58
CA VAL A 40 4.93 -22.85 -31.91
C VAL A 40 3.69 -22.94 -31.01
N ASP A 41 3.21 -24.13 -30.69
CA ASP A 41 2.09 -24.32 -29.74
C ASP A 41 2.47 -23.87 -28.33
N GLN A 42 3.68 -24.21 -27.85
CA GLN A 42 4.20 -23.72 -26.57
C GLN A 42 4.32 -22.18 -26.54
N MET A 43 4.80 -21.57 -27.63
CA MET A 43 4.89 -20.11 -27.72
C MET A 43 3.52 -19.42 -27.79
N ARG A 44 2.54 -20.02 -28.50
CA ARG A 44 1.15 -19.51 -28.51
C ARG A 44 0.48 -19.64 -27.15
N LYS A 45 0.73 -20.72 -26.41
CA LYS A 45 0.23 -20.94 -25.05
C LYS A 45 0.88 -20.01 -24.02
N ARG A 46 2.11 -19.53 -24.27
CA ARG A 46 2.79 -18.56 -23.40
C ARG A 46 2.09 -17.19 -23.40
N SER A 47 1.51 -16.77 -24.52
CA SER A 47 0.76 -15.51 -24.64
C SER A 47 -0.59 -15.73 -25.34
N PRO A 48 -1.58 -16.35 -24.65
CA PRO A 48 -2.87 -16.64 -25.26
C PRO A 48 -3.69 -15.37 -25.42
N ARG A 49 -4.24 -15.14 -26.61
CA ARG A 49 -5.20 -14.07 -26.87
C ARG A 49 -6.61 -14.66 -26.91
N VAL A 50 -7.41 -14.38 -25.88
CA VAL A 50 -8.81 -14.81 -25.77
C VAL A 50 -9.75 -13.62 -25.96
N ASN A 51 -10.87 -13.83 -26.64
CA ASN A 51 -11.93 -12.84 -26.77
C ASN A 51 -13.06 -13.20 -25.81
N LEU A 52 -13.39 -12.30 -24.88
CA LEU A 52 -14.47 -12.48 -23.91
C LEU A 52 -15.66 -11.60 -24.28
N CYS A 53 -16.87 -12.07 -23.96
CA CYS A 53 -18.09 -11.27 -24.14
C CYS A 53 -18.28 -10.32 -22.97
N ILE A 54 -18.49 -9.03 -23.26
CA ILE A 54 -18.73 -7.97 -22.25
C ILE A 54 -20.24 -7.74 -22.04
N LYS A 55 -21.08 -8.21 -22.97
CA LYS A 55 -22.53 -7.98 -22.91
C LYS A 55 -23.17 -8.88 -21.85
N PRO A 56 -24.00 -8.32 -20.93
CA PRO A 56 -24.80 -9.12 -20.00
C PRO A 56 -25.73 -10.07 -20.76
N VAL A 57 -26.05 -11.21 -20.13
CA VAL A 57 -26.98 -12.18 -20.70
C VAL A 57 -28.40 -11.61 -20.59
N THR A 58 -28.91 -11.05 -21.68
CA THR A 58 -30.31 -10.62 -21.81
C THR A 58 -31.10 -11.74 -22.46
N SER A 59 -31.71 -12.64 -21.68
CA SER A 59 -32.51 -13.77 -22.18
C SER A 59 -33.98 -13.42 -22.49
N PHE A 60 -34.31 -12.13 -22.56
CA PHE A 60 -35.66 -11.66 -22.86
C PHE A 60 -35.89 -11.56 -24.38
N TYR A 61 -37.06 -11.97 -24.85
CA TYR A 61 -37.49 -11.82 -26.25
C TYR A 61 -37.86 -10.34 -26.54
N ASP A 62 -37.53 -9.83 -27.72
CA ASP A 62 -37.63 -8.39 -28.05
C ASP A 62 -39.07 -7.84 -28.14
N ILE A 63 -40.10 -8.71 -28.26
CA ILE A 63 -41.51 -8.29 -28.35
C ILE A 63 -42.38 -9.20 -27.47
N PRO A 64 -42.48 -8.94 -26.16
CA PRO A 64 -43.45 -9.61 -25.32
C PRO A 64 -44.86 -9.12 -25.64
N ALA A 65 -45.82 -10.05 -25.76
CA ALA A 65 -47.23 -9.72 -26.03
C ALA A 65 -47.93 -9.00 -24.85
N SER A 66 -47.30 -8.93 -23.68
CA SER A 66 -47.85 -8.33 -22.46
C SER A 66 -47.11 -7.04 -22.07
N ALA A 67 -47.89 -5.99 -21.79
CA ALA A 67 -47.37 -4.70 -21.37
C ALA A 67 -46.56 -4.75 -20.07
N SER A 68 -46.91 -5.63 -19.13
CA SER A 68 -46.18 -5.81 -17.86
C SER A 68 -44.78 -6.41 -18.06
N VAL A 69 -44.62 -7.34 -19.00
CA VAL A 69 -43.31 -7.92 -19.32
C VAL A 69 -42.47 -6.93 -20.11
N ASN A 70 -43.07 -6.13 -21.00
CA ASN A 70 -42.37 -5.06 -21.71
C ASN A 70 -41.83 -3.99 -20.73
N ILE A 71 -42.66 -3.56 -19.77
CA ILE A 71 -42.23 -2.61 -18.72
C ILE A 71 -41.09 -3.22 -17.88
N GLY A 72 -41.21 -4.48 -17.44
CA GLY A 72 -40.14 -5.14 -16.70
C GLY A 72 -38.84 -5.31 -17.49
N GLN A 73 -38.93 -5.56 -18.81
CA GLN A 73 -37.78 -5.64 -19.70
C GLN A 73 -37.10 -4.28 -19.89
N LEU A 74 -37.88 -3.20 -20.05
CA LEU A 74 -37.38 -1.83 -20.12
C LEU A 74 -36.75 -1.39 -18.79
N GLU A 75 -37.37 -1.69 -17.65
CA GLU A 75 -36.79 -1.46 -16.32
C GLU A 75 -35.45 -2.22 -16.14
N HIS A 76 -35.38 -3.48 -16.60
CA HIS A 76 -34.14 -4.26 -16.56
C HIS A 76 -33.06 -3.69 -17.51
N GLN A 77 -33.43 -3.30 -18.73
CA GLN A 77 -32.52 -2.61 -19.65
C GLN A 77 -32.02 -1.28 -19.09
N LEU A 78 -32.87 -0.53 -18.39
CA LEU A 78 -32.50 0.72 -17.71
C LEU A 78 -31.47 0.47 -16.61
N ILE A 79 -31.61 -0.62 -15.85
CA ILE A 79 -30.64 -1.00 -14.82
C ILE A 79 -29.28 -1.32 -15.45
N LEU A 80 -29.26 -2.12 -16.53
CA LEU A 80 -28.04 -2.53 -17.21
C LEU A 80 -27.39 -1.43 -18.08
N SER A 81 -28.17 -0.45 -18.53
CA SER A 81 -27.67 0.61 -19.40
C SER A 81 -26.76 1.58 -18.64
N VAL A 82 -25.64 1.92 -19.26
CA VAL A 82 -24.66 2.90 -18.76
C VAL A 82 -24.62 4.14 -19.65
N ASP A 83 -25.00 4.03 -20.92
CA ASP A 83 -25.02 5.16 -21.86
C ASP A 83 -26.16 6.15 -21.50
N PRO A 84 -25.85 7.44 -21.27
CA PRO A 84 -26.85 8.47 -20.95
C PRO A 84 -27.93 8.62 -22.02
N TRP A 85 -27.57 8.45 -23.31
CA TRP A 85 -28.55 8.58 -24.39
C TRP A 85 -29.58 7.45 -24.32
N ARG A 86 -29.13 6.20 -24.16
CA ARG A 86 -30.01 5.04 -24.02
C ARG A 86 -30.88 5.12 -22.76
N ILE A 87 -30.32 5.59 -21.63
CA ILE A 87 -31.07 5.82 -20.39
C ILE A 87 -32.22 6.81 -20.63
N ARG A 88 -31.94 7.93 -21.31
CA ARG A 88 -32.96 8.94 -21.64
C ARG A 88 -34.07 8.37 -22.52
N GLN A 89 -33.73 7.60 -23.56
CA GLN A 89 -34.72 6.98 -24.45
C GLN A 89 -35.65 6.03 -23.69
N ILE A 90 -35.09 5.14 -22.87
CA ILE A 90 -35.88 4.17 -22.08
C ILE A 90 -36.81 4.90 -21.10
N LEU A 91 -36.34 5.96 -20.44
CA LEU A 91 -37.17 6.73 -19.50
C LEU A 91 -38.31 7.47 -20.21
N ILE A 92 -38.08 8.04 -21.39
CA ILE A 92 -39.14 8.67 -22.20
C ILE A 92 -40.18 7.63 -22.61
N GLU A 93 -39.75 6.44 -23.05
CA GLU A 93 -40.64 5.34 -23.43
C GLU A 93 -41.48 4.85 -22.24
N LEU A 94 -40.87 4.65 -21.07
CA LEU A 94 -41.55 4.25 -19.84
C LEU A 94 -42.59 5.28 -19.37
N HIS A 95 -42.26 6.57 -19.39
CA HIS A 95 -43.20 7.65 -19.05
C HIS A 95 -44.29 7.83 -20.11
N GLY A 96 -44.03 7.50 -21.38
CA GLY A 96 -45.05 7.49 -22.43
C GLY A 96 -46.03 6.33 -22.32
N MET A 97 -45.60 5.19 -21.77
CA MET A 97 -46.42 3.99 -21.61
C MET A 97 -47.16 3.89 -20.26
N THR A 98 -46.76 4.68 -19.26
CA THR A 98 -47.33 4.62 -17.90
C THR A 98 -47.78 6.00 -17.42
N SER A 99 -48.89 6.04 -16.67
CA SER A 99 -49.39 7.30 -16.10
C SER A 99 -48.66 7.63 -14.79
N GLU A 100 -47.87 8.71 -14.80
CA GLU A 100 -47.23 9.36 -13.63
C GLU A 100 -46.56 8.45 -12.58
N ARG A 101 -46.10 7.27 -12.98
CA ARG A 101 -45.30 6.40 -12.12
C ARG A 101 -43.87 6.95 -12.02
N GLN A 102 -43.28 6.85 -10.85
CA GLN A 102 -41.88 7.20 -10.60
C GLN A 102 -40.98 6.00 -10.86
N PHE A 103 -39.92 6.20 -11.63
CA PHE A 103 -38.95 5.18 -12.05
C PHE A 103 -37.57 5.34 -11.40
N TRP A 104 -37.35 6.39 -10.61
CA TRP A 104 -36.08 6.58 -9.89
C TRP A 104 -35.83 5.56 -8.76
N THR A 105 -36.86 4.87 -8.26
CA THR A 105 -36.79 3.86 -7.19
C THR A 105 -36.68 2.40 -7.68
N VAL A 106 -36.49 2.16 -8.98
CA VAL A 106 -36.41 0.80 -9.54
C VAL A 106 -35.22 -0.01 -9.01
N SER A 107 -34.20 0.63 -8.42
CA SER A 107 -33.06 -0.06 -7.81
C SER A 107 -32.72 0.52 -6.44
N ASN A 108 -32.72 -0.34 -5.43
CA ASN A 108 -32.27 0.00 -4.08
C ASN A 108 -30.74 0.24 -4.00
N LYS A 109 -30.00 -0.03 -5.07
CA LYS A 109 -28.54 0.15 -5.13
C LYS A 109 -28.13 1.56 -5.57
N TRP A 110 -29.08 2.37 -6.02
CA TRP A 110 -28.85 3.75 -6.46
C TRP A 110 -28.97 4.68 -5.27
N GLU A 111 -27.87 4.83 -4.55
CA GLU A 111 -27.82 5.68 -3.37
C GLU A 111 -27.32 7.08 -3.73
N VAL A 112 -28.22 8.06 -3.67
CA VAL A 112 -27.89 9.48 -3.80
C VAL A 112 -27.80 10.08 -2.39
N PRO A 113 -26.74 10.83 -2.05
CA PRO A 113 -26.62 11.49 -0.75
C PRO A 113 -27.86 12.33 -0.40
N SER A 114 -28.33 12.22 0.85
CA SER A 114 -29.51 12.94 1.36
C SER A 114 -29.42 14.46 1.16
N VAL A 115 -28.19 14.96 1.20
CA VAL A 115 -27.77 16.35 0.93
C VAL A 115 -28.25 16.86 -0.44
N TYR A 116 -28.29 16.00 -1.45
CA TYR A 116 -28.74 16.34 -2.81
C TYR A 116 -30.17 15.88 -3.09
N SER A 117 -30.62 14.80 -2.43
CA SER A 117 -31.95 14.22 -2.60
C SER A 117 -33.07 15.25 -2.45
N GLY A 118 -33.00 16.11 -1.42
CA GLY A 118 -34.01 17.16 -1.20
C GLY A 118 -34.11 18.20 -2.33
N VAL A 119 -33.00 18.51 -3.00
CA VAL A 119 -32.98 19.48 -4.12
C VAL A 119 -33.49 18.84 -5.42
N ILE A 120 -33.15 17.57 -5.65
CA ILE A 120 -33.55 16.82 -6.85
C ILE A 120 -35.05 16.50 -6.81
N LEU A 121 -35.57 16.08 -5.65
CA LEU A 121 -37.00 15.74 -5.49
C LEU A 121 -37.93 16.97 -5.59
N GLY A 122 -37.39 18.19 -5.48
CA GLY A 122 -38.13 19.44 -5.66
C GLY A 122 -38.46 19.80 -7.12
N ILE A 123 -38.01 19.01 -8.10
CA ILE A 123 -38.30 19.24 -9.52
C ILE A 123 -39.76 18.85 -9.82
N LYS A 124 -40.51 19.78 -10.45
CA LYS A 124 -41.94 19.63 -10.74
C LYS A 124 -42.23 18.63 -11.87
N ASP A 125 -41.37 18.58 -12.88
CA ASP A 125 -41.53 17.64 -13.99
C ASP A 125 -40.95 16.27 -13.62
N ASN A 126 -41.79 15.23 -13.72
CA ASN A 126 -41.46 13.87 -13.29
C ASN A 126 -40.34 13.27 -14.15
N LEU A 127 -40.34 13.55 -15.47
CA LEU A 127 -39.35 12.99 -16.39
C LEU A 127 -37.95 13.56 -16.13
N THR A 128 -37.82 14.89 -16.02
CA THR A 128 -36.54 15.53 -15.72
C THR A 128 -36.03 15.18 -14.32
N ARG A 129 -36.92 15.06 -13.32
CA ARG A 129 -36.56 14.58 -11.99
C ARG A 129 -35.93 13.19 -12.04
N ASP A 130 -36.60 12.24 -12.68
CA ASP A 130 -36.15 10.85 -12.76
C ASP A 130 -34.85 10.73 -13.56
N LEU A 131 -34.72 11.50 -14.65
CA LEU A 131 -33.52 11.51 -15.48
C LEU A 131 -32.31 12.07 -14.70
N VAL A 132 -32.45 13.20 -14.00
CA VAL A 132 -31.37 13.78 -13.18
C VAL A 132 -30.99 12.83 -12.04
N TYR A 133 -31.97 12.24 -11.35
CA TYR A 133 -31.70 11.31 -10.26
C TYR A 133 -30.91 10.09 -10.74
N ILE A 134 -31.35 9.46 -11.85
CA ILE A 134 -30.71 8.25 -12.38
C ILE A 134 -29.31 8.54 -12.92
N LEU A 135 -29.13 9.63 -13.68
CA LEU A 135 -27.82 10.03 -14.18
C LEU A 135 -26.84 10.32 -13.04
N MET A 136 -27.30 11.03 -12.00
CA MET A 136 -26.48 11.30 -10.82
C MET A 136 -26.14 10.01 -10.07
N ALA A 137 -27.13 9.18 -9.74
CA ALA A 137 -26.90 7.94 -9.01
C ALA A 137 -25.96 6.98 -9.75
N LYS A 138 -26.15 6.80 -11.06
CA LYS A 138 -25.26 5.97 -11.89
C LYS A 138 -23.87 6.57 -12.01
N GLY A 139 -23.74 7.90 -12.13
CA GLY A 139 -22.44 8.58 -12.16
C GLY A 139 -21.66 8.40 -10.85
N LEU A 140 -22.33 8.58 -9.69
CA LEU A 140 -21.73 8.31 -8.39
C LEU A 140 -21.34 6.82 -8.25
N HIS A 141 -22.21 5.90 -8.66
CA HIS A 141 -21.91 4.46 -8.63
C HIS A 141 -20.68 4.12 -9.50
N CYS A 142 -20.60 4.65 -10.72
CA CYS A 142 -19.45 4.46 -11.60
C CYS A 142 -18.17 5.04 -10.98
N SER A 143 -18.25 6.21 -10.33
CA SER A 143 -17.10 6.78 -9.60
C SER A 143 -16.63 5.85 -8.47
N THR A 144 -17.53 5.24 -7.70
CA THR A 144 -17.17 4.30 -6.63
C THR A 144 -16.54 3.01 -7.17
N VAL A 145 -17.00 2.53 -8.33
CA VAL A 145 -16.46 1.35 -9.01
C VAL A 145 -15.16 1.65 -9.79
N LYS A 146 -14.74 2.93 -9.82
CA LYS A 146 -13.57 3.43 -10.58
C LYS A 146 -13.73 3.34 -12.10
N ASP A 147 -14.95 3.32 -12.60
CA ASP A 147 -15.23 3.50 -14.03
C ASP A 147 -15.41 5.00 -14.36
N PHE A 148 -14.29 5.71 -14.36
CA PHE A 148 -14.27 7.15 -14.56
C PHE A 148 -14.70 7.57 -15.97
N SER A 149 -14.55 6.67 -16.95
CA SER A 149 -14.88 6.94 -18.35
C SER A 149 -16.38 7.17 -18.55
N HIS A 150 -17.20 6.24 -18.06
CA HIS A 150 -18.65 6.35 -18.12
C HIS A 150 -19.19 7.37 -17.12
N ALA A 151 -18.60 7.48 -15.93
CA ALA A 151 -18.98 8.51 -14.96
C ALA A 151 -18.88 9.92 -15.55
N LYS A 152 -17.81 10.21 -16.31
CA LYS A 152 -17.61 11.51 -16.95
C LYS A 152 -18.68 11.80 -18.00
N GLN A 153 -19.04 10.81 -18.82
CA GLN A 153 -20.11 10.94 -19.82
C GLN A 153 -21.47 11.19 -19.16
N LEU A 154 -21.80 10.43 -18.11
CA LEU A 154 -23.04 10.56 -17.35
C LEU A 154 -23.16 11.94 -16.66
N PHE A 155 -22.09 12.40 -16.00
CA PHE A 155 -22.08 13.72 -15.38
C PHE A 155 -22.11 14.86 -16.40
N ALA A 156 -21.47 14.71 -17.57
CA ALA A 156 -21.51 15.72 -18.62
C ALA A 156 -22.93 15.87 -19.20
N ALA A 157 -23.59 14.74 -19.50
CA ALA A 157 -24.97 14.73 -19.97
C ALA A 157 -25.94 15.31 -18.93
N CYS A 158 -25.73 14.99 -17.64
CA CYS A 158 -26.53 15.56 -16.56
C CYS A 158 -26.29 17.07 -16.41
N LEU A 159 -25.04 17.53 -16.51
CA LEU A 159 -24.70 18.95 -16.44
C LEU A 159 -25.36 19.74 -17.58
N GLU A 160 -25.29 19.23 -18.81
CA GLU A 160 -25.94 19.83 -19.99
C GLU A 160 -27.45 20.01 -19.74
N LEU A 161 -28.13 18.94 -19.31
CA LEU A 161 -29.56 18.97 -18.98
C LEU A 161 -29.89 20.00 -17.88
N VAL A 162 -29.07 20.07 -16.84
CA VAL A 162 -29.32 20.92 -15.67
C VAL A 162 -29.04 22.40 -15.94
N THR A 163 -28.14 22.71 -16.88
CA THR A 163 -27.81 24.10 -17.24
C THR A 163 -29.01 24.90 -17.72
N GLU A 164 -30.03 24.23 -18.25
CA GLU A 164 -31.22 24.87 -18.81
C GLU A 164 -32.21 25.36 -17.74
N PHE A 165 -32.25 24.75 -16.55
CA PHE A 165 -33.35 24.99 -15.60
C PHE A 165 -32.96 25.30 -14.15
N SER A 166 -31.75 24.94 -13.68
CA SER A 166 -31.38 25.16 -12.27
C SER A 166 -29.91 25.50 -12.06
N PRO A 167 -29.57 26.74 -11.65
CA PRO A 167 -28.19 27.11 -11.33
C PRO A 167 -27.67 26.39 -10.08
N LYS A 168 -28.57 26.02 -9.14
CA LYS A 168 -28.20 25.29 -7.91
C LYS A 168 -27.72 23.87 -8.23
N LEU A 169 -28.49 23.12 -9.02
CA LEU A 169 -28.09 21.78 -9.45
C LEU A 169 -26.89 21.83 -10.39
N ARG A 170 -26.77 22.88 -11.22
CA ARG A 170 -25.60 23.08 -12.07
C ARG A 170 -24.33 23.13 -11.24
N GLN A 171 -24.32 23.90 -10.15
CA GLN A 171 -23.16 23.97 -9.28
C GLN A 171 -22.88 22.65 -8.55
N VAL A 172 -23.92 21.91 -8.12
CA VAL A 172 -23.75 20.57 -7.55
C VAL A 172 -23.05 19.63 -8.55
N MET A 173 -23.49 19.62 -9.81
CA MET A 173 -22.87 18.81 -10.86
C MET A 173 -21.43 19.24 -11.17
N LEU A 174 -21.13 20.55 -11.14
CA LEU A 174 -19.76 21.04 -11.28
C LEU A 174 -18.85 20.58 -10.15
N ASN A 175 -19.35 20.55 -8.91
CA ASN A 175 -18.59 20.07 -7.74
C ASN A 175 -18.32 18.55 -7.82
N GLU A 176 -19.31 17.75 -8.23
CA GLU A 176 -19.13 16.30 -8.42
C GLU A 176 -18.20 15.99 -9.62
N MET A 177 -18.27 16.78 -10.70
CA MET A 177 -17.34 16.66 -11.83
C MET A 177 -15.91 17.02 -11.41
N LEU A 178 -15.73 18.06 -10.57
CA LEU A 178 -14.43 18.41 -10.01
C LEU A 178 -13.85 17.24 -9.19
N LEU A 179 -14.66 16.62 -8.33
CA LEU A 179 -14.23 15.45 -7.57
C LEU A 179 -13.87 14.27 -8.48
N LEU A 180 -14.67 14.03 -9.53
CA LEU A 180 -14.37 12.99 -10.51
C LEU A 180 -13.03 13.23 -11.21
N ASP A 181 -12.75 14.47 -11.61
CA ASP A 181 -11.47 14.84 -12.22
C ASP A 181 -10.30 14.62 -11.25
N ILE A 182 -10.45 14.94 -9.96
CA ILE A 182 -9.46 14.65 -8.91
C ILE A 182 -9.22 13.14 -8.80
N HIS A 183 -10.28 12.34 -8.66
CA HIS A 183 -10.17 10.88 -8.56
C HIS A 183 -9.53 10.27 -9.81
N THR A 184 -9.88 10.77 -11.00
CA THR A 184 -9.31 10.29 -12.27
C THR A 184 -7.81 10.57 -12.33
N HIS A 185 -7.39 11.77 -11.91
CA HIS A 185 -5.98 12.13 -11.83
C HIS A 185 -5.25 11.25 -10.81
N GLU A 186 -5.76 11.15 -9.59
CA GLU A 186 -5.15 10.37 -8.50
C GLU A 186 -5.08 8.86 -8.77
N ALA A 187 -6.05 8.30 -9.49
CA ALA A 187 -6.08 6.88 -9.83
C ALA A 187 -5.23 6.52 -11.07
N GLY A 188 -5.06 7.47 -12.00
CA GLY A 188 -4.30 7.28 -13.24
C GLY A 188 -2.88 7.83 -13.16
N THR A 189 -2.73 9.13 -13.46
CA THR A 189 -1.43 9.81 -13.64
C THR A 189 -0.74 10.19 -12.33
N GLY A 190 -1.50 10.33 -11.24
CA GLY A 190 -1.00 10.73 -9.92
C GLY A 190 -0.08 9.69 -9.27
N GLN A 191 -0.27 8.39 -9.56
CA GLN A 191 0.64 7.34 -9.09
C GLN A 191 2.02 7.38 -9.78
N ALA A 192 2.08 7.92 -11.00
CA ALA A 192 3.30 8.10 -11.77
C ALA A 192 4.05 9.41 -11.40
N GLY A 193 3.48 10.23 -10.50
CA GLY A 193 4.09 11.49 -10.06
C GLY A 193 4.01 12.63 -11.08
N GLU A 194 3.17 12.51 -12.11
CA GLU A 194 2.96 13.59 -13.08
C GLU A 194 2.17 14.73 -12.45
N ARG A 195 2.73 15.95 -12.51
CA ARG A 195 2.10 17.14 -11.90
C ARG A 195 0.71 17.37 -12.50
N PRO A 196 -0.31 17.67 -11.66
CA PRO A 196 -1.64 17.92 -12.16
C PRO A 196 -1.69 19.15 -13.06
N PRO A 197 -2.61 19.16 -14.04
CA PRO A 197 -2.80 20.31 -14.91
C PRO A 197 -3.20 21.54 -14.07
N SER A 198 -2.63 22.70 -14.40
CA SER A 198 -2.88 23.98 -13.70
C SER A 198 -4.36 24.33 -13.62
N ASP A 199 -5.14 23.91 -14.62
CA ASP A 199 -6.59 24.14 -14.71
C ASP A 199 -7.39 23.35 -13.68
N LEU A 200 -6.89 22.18 -13.24
CA LEU A 200 -7.51 21.44 -12.15
C LEU A 200 -7.23 22.13 -10.82
N ILE A 201 -5.98 22.53 -10.59
CA ILE A 201 -5.57 23.24 -9.37
C ILE A 201 -6.35 24.55 -9.21
N SER A 202 -6.48 25.35 -10.28
CA SER A 202 -7.22 26.62 -10.24
C SER A 202 -8.71 26.41 -9.96
N ARG A 203 -9.34 25.35 -10.50
CA ARG A 203 -10.72 24.98 -10.18
C ARG A 203 -10.91 24.56 -8.72
N VAL A 204 -9.96 23.81 -8.15
CA VAL A 204 -9.99 23.43 -6.73
C VAL A 204 -9.86 24.66 -5.82
N ARG A 205 -8.93 25.57 -6.14
CA ARG A 205 -8.77 26.85 -5.41
C ARG A 205 -10.05 27.68 -5.47
N GLY A 206 -10.62 27.85 -6.67
CA GLY A 206 -11.88 28.56 -6.85
C GLY A 206 -13.04 27.96 -6.05
N TYR A 207 -13.13 26.62 -5.96
CA TYR A 207 -14.13 25.95 -5.12
C TYR A 207 -13.94 26.21 -3.63
N LEU A 208 -12.70 26.21 -3.13
CA LEU A 208 -12.41 26.45 -1.71
C LEU A 208 -12.61 27.93 -1.31
N GLU A 209 -12.34 28.86 -2.23
CA GLU A 209 -12.55 30.31 -2.06
C GLU A 209 -14.04 30.69 -2.13
N MET A 210 -14.77 30.16 -3.10
CA MET A 210 -16.17 30.48 -3.34
C MET A 210 -17.10 29.65 -2.44
N ARG A 211 -17.11 29.96 -1.15
CA ARG A 211 -18.12 29.42 -0.22
C ARG A 211 -19.47 30.11 -0.43
N LEU A 212 -20.17 29.74 -1.50
CA LEU A 212 -21.54 30.18 -1.73
C LEU A 212 -22.46 29.56 -0.66
N PRO A 213 -23.18 30.37 0.15
CA PRO A 213 -23.91 29.88 1.33
C PRO A 213 -25.13 28.98 1.01
N ASP A 214 -25.67 29.06 -0.21
CA ASP A 214 -26.95 28.41 -0.57
C ASP A 214 -26.80 27.02 -1.22
N ILE A 215 -25.57 26.55 -1.45
CA ILE A 215 -25.29 25.27 -2.10
C ILE A 215 -24.87 24.25 -1.05
N PRO A 216 -25.52 23.08 -1.01
CA PRO A 216 -25.17 22.05 -0.05
C PRO A 216 -23.80 21.45 -0.40
N LEU A 217 -22.80 21.68 0.46
CA LEU A 217 -21.44 21.16 0.29
C LEU A 217 -21.31 19.79 0.98
N ARG A 218 -20.84 18.79 0.23
CA ARG A 218 -20.52 17.47 0.80
C ARG A 218 -19.15 17.53 1.46
N GLN A 219 -19.07 17.11 2.73
CA GLN A 219 -17.82 17.11 3.50
C GLN A 219 -16.68 16.38 2.77
N VAL A 220 -16.99 15.24 2.16
CA VAL A 220 -16.02 14.43 1.38
C VAL A 220 -15.36 15.24 0.26
N ILE A 221 -16.08 16.14 -0.43
CA ILE A 221 -15.48 16.95 -1.52
C ILE A 221 -14.47 17.94 -0.95
N ALA A 222 -14.76 18.55 0.20
CA ALA A 222 -13.84 19.48 0.84
C ALA A 222 -12.56 18.76 1.33
N GLU A 223 -12.71 17.59 1.95
CA GLU A 223 -11.59 16.77 2.41
C GLU A 223 -10.70 16.31 1.25
N GLU A 224 -11.27 15.81 0.16
CA GLU A 224 -10.54 15.37 -1.03
C GLU A 224 -9.82 16.54 -1.72
N CYS A 225 -10.46 17.71 -1.85
CA CYS A 225 -9.82 18.91 -2.38
C CYS A 225 -8.61 19.34 -1.54
N VAL A 226 -8.73 19.30 -0.20
CA VAL A 226 -7.64 19.65 0.71
C VAL A 226 -6.51 18.61 0.65
N ALA A 227 -6.85 17.32 0.65
CA ALA A 227 -5.87 16.24 0.51
C ALA A 227 -5.12 16.33 -0.81
N PHE A 228 -5.82 16.59 -1.92
CA PHE A 228 -5.23 16.81 -3.23
C PHE A 228 -4.22 17.97 -3.20
N MET A 229 -4.61 19.14 -2.69
CA MET A 229 -3.71 20.29 -2.59
C MET A 229 -2.47 20.01 -1.71
N LEU A 230 -2.67 19.27 -0.62
CA LEU A 230 -1.60 18.90 0.31
C LEU A 230 -0.63 17.90 -0.31
N ASN A 231 -1.15 16.92 -1.05
CA ASN A 231 -0.35 15.91 -1.75
C ASN A 231 0.55 16.52 -2.83
N TRP A 232 0.08 17.56 -3.52
CA TRP A 232 0.82 18.23 -4.59
C TRP A 232 1.68 19.41 -4.12
N ARG A 233 1.92 19.51 -2.79
CA ARG A 233 2.81 20.50 -2.16
C ARG A 233 2.42 21.96 -2.41
N GLU A 234 1.13 22.24 -2.57
CA GLU A 234 0.60 23.60 -2.70
C GLU A 234 0.41 24.24 -1.30
N SER A 235 1.46 24.16 -0.47
CA SER A 235 1.43 24.53 0.95
C SER A 235 1.27 26.03 1.20
N GLU A 236 1.78 26.89 0.30
CA GLU A 236 1.66 28.35 0.41
C GLU A 236 0.19 28.80 0.50
N TYR A 237 -0.69 28.11 -0.22
CA TYR A 237 -2.12 28.41 -0.27
C TYR A 237 -2.89 27.91 0.96
N LEU A 238 -2.54 26.72 1.48
CA LEU A 238 -3.26 26.07 2.60
C LEU A 238 -3.09 26.83 3.93
N THR A 239 -1.93 27.43 4.18
CA THR A 239 -1.62 28.17 5.42
C THR A 239 -2.47 29.43 5.64
N LEU A 240 -3.08 29.98 4.57
CA LEU A 240 -3.75 31.27 4.64
C LEU A 240 -5.28 31.17 4.81
N GLN A 241 -5.92 30.03 4.49
CA GLN A 241 -7.40 30.01 4.30
C GLN A 241 -8.15 28.72 4.69
N VAL A 242 -7.49 27.61 5.07
CA VAL A 242 -8.19 26.33 5.34
C VAL A 242 -8.46 26.10 6.85
N PRO A 243 -9.70 25.79 7.27
CA PRO A 243 -10.01 25.45 8.65
C PRO A 243 -9.25 24.20 9.14
N ALA A 244 -8.65 24.29 10.34
CA ALA A 244 -7.79 23.25 10.90
C ALA A 244 -8.46 21.88 11.11
N PHE A 245 -9.81 21.82 11.17
CA PHE A 245 -10.54 20.57 11.39
C PHE A 245 -10.48 19.61 10.18
N LEU A 246 -10.24 20.10 8.95
CA LEU A 246 -10.19 19.27 7.74
C LEU A 246 -8.90 18.43 7.62
N LEU A 247 -7.90 18.69 8.49
CA LEU A 247 -6.61 17.99 8.50
C LEU A 247 -6.56 16.82 9.49
N GLN A 248 -7.48 16.76 10.46
CA GLN A 248 -7.36 15.84 11.61
C GLN A 248 -7.73 14.38 11.31
N SER A 249 -8.39 14.08 10.18
CA SER A 249 -8.89 12.73 9.90
C SER A 249 -9.00 12.44 8.40
N ASN A 250 -8.04 12.86 7.59
CA ASN A 250 -8.15 12.72 6.14
C ASN A 250 -7.44 11.46 5.63
N PRO A 251 -8.18 10.39 5.25
CA PRO A 251 -7.60 9.13 4.76
C PRO A 251 -7.04 9.24 3.33
N TYR A 252 -7.11 10.42 2.70
CA TYR A 252 -6.72 10.63 1.30
C TYR A 252 -5.33 11.28 1.16
N VAL A 253 -4.66 11.61 2.27
CA VAL A 253 -3.29 12.13 2.25
C VAL A 253 -2.31 11.01 1.92
N LYS A 254 -1.45 11.23 0.92
CA LYS A 254 -0.47 10.28 0.42
C LYS A 254 0.96 10.81 0.45
N GLU A 255 1.16 12.11 0.70
CA GLU A 255 2.49 12.72 0.68
C GLU A 255 3.38 12.19 1.83
N PRO A 256 4.57 11.64 1.53
CA PRO A 256 5.43 11.01 2.55
C PRO A 256 5.83 11.95 3.68
N LEU A 257 6.16 13.21 3.39
CA LEU A 257 6.56 14.17 4.42
C LEU A 257 5.43 14.46 5.40
N VAL A 258 4.23 14.72 4.88
CA VAL A 258 3.05 15.02 5.70
C VAL A 258 2.69 13.81 6.56
N LEU A 259 2.68 12.61 5.98
CA LEU A 259 2.43 11.37 6.70
C LEU A 259 3.48 11.14 7.80
N THR A 260 4.75 11.37 7.53
CA THR A 260 5.82 11.25 8.54
C THR A 260 5.67 12.27 9.67
N ILE A 261 5.26 13.51 9.39
CA ILE A 261 5.04 14.54 10.43
C ILE A 261 3.79 14.23 11.27
N ILE A 262 2.69 13.79 10.65
CA ILE A 262 1.50 13.34 11.38
C ILE A 262 1.86 12.14 12.25
N LEU A 263 2.60 11.18 11.70
CA LEU A 263 3.01 9.99 12.45
C LEU A 263 3.94 10.35 13.62
N SER A 264 4.87 11.29 13.44
CA SER A 264 5.74 11.74 14.54
C SER A 264 4.96 12.47 15.64
N LEU A 265 3.92 13.23 15.29
CA LEU A 265 3.02 13.87 16.25
C LEU A 265 2.27 12.83 17.09
N PHE A 266 1.64 11.86 16.44
CA PHE A 266 0.86 10.82 17.12
C PHE A 266 1.75 9.88 17.94
N VAL A 267 2.96 9.55 17.46
CA VAL A 267 3.96 8.80 18.22
C VAL A 267 4.42 9.60 19.45
N LYS A 268 4.69 10.91 19.32
CA LYS A 268 5.03 11.76 20.46
C LYS A 268 3.89 11.78 21.48
N LEU A 269 2.65 11.95 21.04
CA LEU A 269 1.47 11.94 21.92
C LEU A 269 1.31 10.60 22.64
N HIS A 270 1.56 9.49 21.94
CA HIS A 270 1.55 8.15 22.54
C HIS A 270 2.62 8.02 23.63
N ASN A 271 3.87 8.42 23.34
CA ASN A 271 5.00 8.31 24.27
C ASN A 271 4.89 9.21 25.52
N VAL A 272 3.98 10.20 25.56
CA VAL A 272 3.78 11.05 26.76
C VAL A 272 3.06 10.30 27.90
N ARG A 273 2.51 9.12 27.63
CA ARG A 273 1.90 8.27 28.65
C ARG A 273 2.96 7.72 29.62
N GLU A 274 2.80 8.00 30.91
CA GLU A 274 3.75 7.59 31.97
C GLU A 274 3.90 6.06 32.12
N ASP A 275 2.94 5.26 31.64
CA ASP A 275 2.95 3.79 31.73
C ASP A 275 3.84 3.09 30.68
N ILE A 276 4.39 3.81 29.71
CA ILE A 276 5.11 3.18 28.59
C ILE A 276 6.56 2.86 29.00
N VAL A 277 6.84 1.57 29.13
CA VAL A 277 8.19 1.06 29.43
C VAL A 277 9.13 1.16 28.22
N ASN A 278 8.59 1.25 26.99
CA ASN A 278 9.36 1.26 25.75
C ASN A 278 8.87 2.35 24.78
N ASP A 279 9.59 3.47 24.72
CA ASP A 279 9.26 4.60 23.83
C ASP A 279 9.31 4.22 22.34
N ILE A 280 8.31 4.60 21.56
CA ILE A 280 8.35 4.39 20.11
C ILE A 280 9.28 5.43 19.47
N THR A 281 10.20 5.00 18.60
CA THR A 281 11.06 5.92 17.86
C THR A 281 10.38 6.40 16.58
N ALA A 282 10.52 7.67 16.23
CA ALA A 282 10.05 8.25 14.97
C ALA A 282 10.97 9.42 14.57
N GLU A 283 10.98 9.72 13.28
CA GLU A 283 11.69 10.88 12.76
C GLU A 283 11.01 12.18 13.20
N HIS A 284 11.79 13.25 13.34
CA HIS A 284 11.30 14.59 13.67
C HIS A 284 10.54 14.70 15.01
N ILE A 285 10.63 13.72 15.93
CA ILE A 285 9.98 13.79 17.26
C ILE A 285 10.38 15.07 18.03
N SER A 286 11.62 15.53 17.86
CA SER A 286 12.21 16.65 18.62
C SER A 286 11.57 18.02 18.35
N ILE A 287 10.73 18.15 17.32
CA ILE A 287 10.05 19.42 17.01
C ILE A 287 8.85 19.68 17.92
N TRP A 288 8.34 18.64 18.60
CA TRP A 288 7.11 18.71 19.37
C TRP A 288 7.36 19.05 20.85
N PRO A 289 6.51 19.90 21.48
CA PRO A 289 6.61 20.18 22.90
C PRO A 289 6.51 18.91 23.76
N SER A 290 7.25 18.88 24.87
CA SER A 290 7.18 17.77 25.83
C SER A 290 6.08 17.94 26.89
N SER A 291 5.60 19.17 27.11
CA SER A 291 4.51 19.45 28.05
C SER A 291 3.18 19.49 27.31
N ILE A 292 2.26 18.60 27.67
CA ILE A 292 0.89 18.59 27.15
C ILE A 292 -0.03 19.19 28.24
N PRO A 293 -0.82 20.24 27.94
CA PRO A 293 -1.86 20.70 28.85
C PRO A 293 -2.97 19.65 28.99
N ASN A 294 -3.51 19.44 30.20
CA ASN A 294 -4.68 18.60 30.46
C ASN A 294 -4.55 17.11 30.05
N LEU A 295 -3.47 16.42 30.45
CA LEU A 295 -3.26 14.98 30.15
C LEU A 295 -4.45 14.09 30.54
N GLN A 296 -5.17 14.43 31.61
CA GLN A 296 -6.34 13.65 32.09
C GLN A 296 -7.51 13.63 31.10
N SER A 297 -7.58 14.59 30.17
CA SER A 297 -8.62 14.65 29.14
C SER A 297 -8.28 13.84 27.89
N VAL A 298 -7.05 13.32 27.79
CA VAL A 298 -6.58 12.59 26.62
C VAL A 298 -6.93 11.11 26.75
N ASP A 299 -7.64 10.58 25.75
CA ASP A 299 -7.87 9.14 25.62
C ASP A 299 -6.65 8.46 24.97
N PHE A 300 -5.78 7.91 25.82
CA PHE A 300 -4.57 7.22 25.37
C PHE A 300 -4.85 5.92 24.60
N GLU A 301 -6.00 5.28 24.80
CA GLU A 301 -6.35 4.07 24.04
C GLU A 301 -6.74 4.44 22.61
N ALA A 302 -7.56 5.47 22.44
CA ALA A 302 -7.87 6.01 21.12
C ALA A 302 -6.61 6.46 20.37
N VAL A 303 -5.65 7.09 21.05
CA VAL A 303 -4.35 7.45 20.45
C VAL A 303 -3.57 6.21 20.00
N ALA A 304 -3.50 5.16 20.82
CA ALA A 304 -2.80 3.93 20.47
C ALA A 304 -3.43 3.19 19.27
N ILE A 305 -4.77 3.18 19.17
CA ILE A 305 -5.50 2.64 18.02
C ILE A 305 -5.20 3.47 16.77
N THR A 306 -5.31 4.79 16.88
CA THR A 306 -5.07 5.72 15.76
C THR A 306 -3.65 5.60 15.23
N VAL A 307 -2.63 5.52 16.10
CA VAL A 307 -1.23 5.29 15.68
C VAL A 307 -1.10 3.99 14.87
N LYS A 308 -1.69 2.89 15.35
CA LYS A 308 -1.63 1.59 14.65
C LYS A 308 -2.31 1.65 13.28
N GLU A 309 -3.46 2.30 13.18
CA GLU A 309 -4.18 2.47 11.92
C GLU A 309 -3.41 3.36 10.95
N LEU A 310 -2.85 4.47 11.42
CA LEU A 310 -2.02 5.35 10.62
C LEU A 310 -0.79 4.64 10.07
N VAL A 311 -0.06 3.87 10.88
CA VAL A 311 1.13 3.14 10.39
C VAL A 311 0.75 2.06 9.37
N ARG A 312 -0.36 1.35 9.58
CA ARG A 312 -0.88 0.40 8.58
C ARG A 312 -1.23 1.11 7.28
N TYR A 313 -1.86 2.29 7.37
CA TYR A 313 -2.17 3.09 6.21
C TYR A 313 -0.91 3.57 5.49
N THR A 314 0.08 4.17 6.19
CA THR A 314 1.32 4.65 5.57
C THR A 314 2.11 3.52 4.90
N LEU A 315 2.19 2.35 5.55
CA LEU A 315 2.83 1.16 4.97
C LEU A 315 2.06 0.59 3.78
N SER A 316 0.73 0.74 3.72
CA SER A 316 -0.06 0.36 2.54
C SER A 316 0.20 1.27 1.34
N ILE A 317 0.57 2.53 1.57
CA ILE A 317 0.94 3.49 0.53
C ILE A 317 2.36 3.22 0.03
N ASN A 318 3.35 3.15 0.92
CA ASN A 318 4.73 2.83 0.57
C ASN A 318 5.36 1.86 1.57
N PRO A 319 5.37 0.55 1.26
CA PRO A 319 6.00 -0.47 2.10
C PRO A 319 7.52 -0.34 2.19
N ASN A 320 8.17 0.41 1.29
CA ASN A 320 9.61 0.51 1.18
C ASN A 320 10.19 1.69 1.98
N ASN A 321 9.47 2.21 2.97
CA ASN A 321 10.00 3.26 3.84
C ASN A 321 10.53 2.66 5.14
N HIS A 322 11.85 2.72 5.35
CA HIS A 322 12.51 2.13 6.53
C HIS A 322 12.05 2.77 7.85
N SER A 323 11.75 4.07 7.88
CA SER A 323 11.37 4.75 9.13
C SER A 323 9.98 4.32 9.61
N TRP A 324 9.03 4.15 8.68
CA TRP A 324 7.70 3.62 8.98
C TRP A 324 7.74 2.16 9.42
N LEU A 325 8.61 1.35 8.82
CA LEU A 325 8.82 -0.04 9.24
C LEU A 325 9.41 -0.14 10.66
N ILE A 326 10.35 0.74 11.03
CA ILE A 326 10.89 0.81 12.40
C ILE A 326 9.79 1.21 13.40
N ILE A 327 8.97 2.21 13.08
CA ILE A 327 7.83 2.60 13.92
C ILE A 327 6.89 1.41 14.14
N GLN A 328 6.58 0.66 13.08
CA GLN A 328 5.75 -0.54 13.18
C GLN A 328 6.41 -1.63 14.04
N ALA A 329 7.71 -1.85 13.88
CA ALA A 329 8.46 -2.80 14.70
C ALA A 329 8.44 -2.40 16.19
N ASP A 330 8.61 -1.12 16.48
CA ASP A 330 8.56 -0.55 17.84
C ASP A 330 7.17 -0.72 18.48
N ILE A 331 6.09 -0.52 17.72
CA ILE A 331 4.71 -0.78 18.18
C ILE A 331 4.52 -2.26 18.52
N TYR A 332 5.01 -3.16 17.67
CA TYR A 332 4.95 -4.60 17.94
C TYR A 332 5.79 -5.00 19.15
N PHE A 333 6.95 -4.37 19.32
CA PHE A 333 7.80 -4.56 20.48
C PHE A 333 7.10 -4.10 21.77
N ALA A 334 6.47 -2.92 21.75
CA ALA A 334 5.70 -2.39 22.88
C ALA A 334 4.48 -3.26 23.24
N THR A 335 3.90 -3.95 22.25
CA THR A 335 2.76 -4.88 22.44
C THR A 335 3.18 -6.34 22.68
N ASN A 336 4.47 -6.57 22.98
CA ASN A 336 5.07 -7.89 23.26
C ASN A 336 4.99 -8.91 22.10
N GLN A 337 4.84 -8.45 20.86
CA GLN A 337 4.87 -9.28 19.67
C GLN A 337 6.29 -9.33 19.07
N TYR A 338 7.18 -10.06 19.72
CA TYR A 338 8.62 -10.03 19.40
C TYR A 338 8.97 -10.60 18.02
N SER A 339 8.26 -11.64 17.56
CA SER A 339 8.50 -12.22 16.23
C SER A 339 8.12 -11.24 15.10
N ALA A 340 6.99 -10.54 15.25
CA ALA A 340 6.57 -9.52 14.30
C ALA A 340 7.52 -8.31 14.34
N ALA A 341 7.96 -7.90 15.53
CA ALA A 341 8.95 -6.83 15.67
C ALA A 341 10.25 -7.15 14.92
N LEU A 342 10.79 -8.37 15.07
CA LEU A 342 11.98 -8.81 14.32
C LEU A 342 11.76 -8.80 12.80
N HIS A 343 10.59 -9.28 12.34
CA HIS A 343 10.23 -9.24 10.92
C HIS A 343 10.33 -7.81 10.36
N TYR A 344 9.70 -6.84 11.01
CA TYR A 344 9.70 -5.44 10.56
C TYR A 344 11.08 -4.77 10.70
N TYR A 345 11.86 -5.07 11.75
CA TYR A 345 13.25 -4.58 11.84
C TYR A 345 14.14 -5.10 10.72
N LEU A 346 14.00 -6.39 10.35
CA LEU A 346 14.74 -6.98 9.24
C LEU A 346 14.27 -6.45 7.90
N GLN A 347 12.97 -6.23 7.72
CA GLN A 347 12.43 -5.60 6.51
C GLN A 347 12.99 -4.18 6.34
N ALA A 348 13.02 -3.37 7.41
CA ALA A 348 13.62 -2.03 7.37
C ALA A 348 15.11 -2.08 6.98
N GLY A 349 15.85 -3.05 7.53
CA GLY A 349 17.25 -3.31 7.18
C GLY A 349 17.43 -3.75 5.73
N ALA A 350 16.55 -4.61 5.22
CA ALA A 350 16.60 -5.10 3.84
C ALA A 350 16.33 -3.98 2.83
N VAL A 351 15.37 -3.09 3.12
CA VAL A 351 15.00 -1.94 2.29
C VAL A 351 16.15 -0.95 2.15
N CYS A 352 16.86 -0.61 3.22
CA CYS A 352 17.92 0.40 3.17
C CYS A 352 19.27 -0.12 2.63
N SER A 353 19.46 -1.44 2.51
CA SER A 353 20.77 -2.05 2.20
C SER A 353 20.77 -3.02 1.03
N ASP A 354 19.71 -3.02 0.21
CA ASP A 354 19.51 -3.94 -0.91
C ASP A 354 19.61 -5.41 -0.46
N PHE A 355 18.77 -5.81 0.49
CA PHE A 355 18.77 -7.14 1.10
C PHE A 355 20.12 -7.50 1.76
N PHE A 356 20.66 -6.55 2.53
CA PHE A 356 21.92 -6.66 3.28
C PHE A 356 23.16 -6.89 2.41
N ASN A 357 23.08 -6.55 1.12
CA ASN A 357 24.25 -6.59 0.24
C ASN A 357 25.25 -5.49 0.59
N LYS A 358 24.75 -4.34 1.05
CA LYS A 358 25.54 -3.21 1.57
C LYS A 358 25.46 -3.17 3.09
N ALA A 359 26.36 -2.40 3.72
CA ALA A 359 26.26 -2.13 5.15
C ALA A 359 24.99 -1.33 5.44
N VAL A 360 24.29 -1.68 6.52
CA VAL A 360 23.10 -0.94 6.96
C VAL A 360 23.54 0.44 7.48
N PRO A 361 22.86 1.52 7.08
CA PRO A 361 23.17 2.86 7.59
C PRO A 361 23.06 2.94 9.13
N PRO A 362 23.98 3.64 9.81
CA PRO A 362 24.05 3.69 11.28
C PRO A 362 22.91 4.48 11.93
N ASP A 363 22.22 5.32 11.16
CA ASP A 363 21.01 6.05 11.52
C ASP A 363 19.76 5.15 11.51
N VAL A 364 19.74 4.12 10.67
CA VAL A 364 18.65 3.13 10.60
C VAL A 364 18.83 2.08 11.69
N TYR A 365 20.00 1.42 11.75
CA TYR A 365 20.33 0.47 12.82
C TYR A 365 21.16 1.14 13.90
N THR A 366 20.46 1.91 14.73
CA THR A 366 21.03 2.49 15.95
C THR A 366 21.25 1.41 17.02
N ASP A 367 22.09 1.73 18.02
CA ASP A 367 22.28 0.85 19.19
C ASP A 367 20.94 0.55 19.90
N GLN A 368 19.97 1.46 19.84
CA GLN A 368 18.63 1.24 20.40
C GLN A 368 17.86 0.16 19.64
N VAL A 369 17.86 0.20 18.31
CA VAL A 369 17.21 -0.81 17.45
C VAL A 369 17.86 -2.18 17.68
N ILE A 370 19.18 -2.25 17.70
CA ILE A 370 19.92 -3.49 17.94
C ILE A 370 19.63 -4.04 19.34
N LYS A 371 19.58 -3.19 20.38
CA LYS A 371 19.18 -3.60 21.74
C LYS A 371 17.76 -4.14 21.79
N ARG A 372 16.82 -3.62 20.98
CA ARG A 372 15.45 -4.16 20.85
C ARG A 372 15.45 -5.52 20.16
N MET A 373 16.19 -5.68 19.07
CA MET A 373 16.35 -6.97 18.40
C MET A 373 16.93 -8.02 19.35
N ILE A 374 17.95 -7.68 20.15
CA ILE A 374 18.52 -8.53 21.20
C ILE A 374 17.45 -8.95 22.21
N LYS A 375 16.64 -8.01 22.71
CA LYS A 375 15.54 -8.33 23.63
C LYS A 375 14.50 -9.25 22.99
N CYS A 376 14.13 -9.00 21.73
CA CYS A 376 13.20 -9.87 21.00
C CYS A 376 13.73 -11.31 20.88
N CYS A 377 14.97 -11.49 20.43
CA CYS A 377 15.59 -12.81 20.30
C CYS A 377 15.71 -13.53 21.64
N SER A 378 16.05 -12.81 22.71
CA SER A 378 16.14 -13.36 24.07
C SER A 378 14.79 -13.93 24.55
N LEU A 379 13.70 -13.18 24.34
CA LEU A 379 12.34 -13.59 24.73
C LEU A 379 11.75 -14.67 23.80
N LEU A 380 12.30 -14.84 22.59
CA LEU A 380 12.00 -15.94 21.68
C LEU A 380 12.88 -17.18 21.93
N ASN A 381 13.68 -17.20 22.99
CA ASN A 381 14.64 -18.26 23.32
C ASN A 381 15.67 -18.54 22.20
N CYS A 382 16.03 -17.51 21.44
CA CYS A 382 17.05 -17.56 20.38
C CYS A 382 18.38 -16.98 20.90
N HIS A 383 19.03 -17.71 21.81
CA HIS A 383 20.18 -17.23 22.59
C HIS A 383 21.48 -17.07 21.78
N THR A 384 21.68 -17.88 20.75
CA THR A 384 22.84 -17.79 19.86
C THR A 384 22.72 -16.57 18.95
N GLN A 385 21.51 -16.27 18.45
CA GLN A 385 21.21 -15.06 17.71
C GLN A 385 21.44 -13.80 18.57
N VAL A 386 21.10 -13.85 19.86
CA VAL A 386 21.42 -12.76 20.81
C VAL A 386 22.93 -12.51 20.87
N ALA A 387 23.73 -13.55 21.08
CA ALA A 387 25.18 -13.41 21.14
C ALA A 387 25.79 -12.85 19.84
N ILE A 388 25.22 -13.19 18.69
CA ILE A 388 25.63 -12.63 17.40
C ILE A 388 25.22 -11.15 17.30
N LEU A 389 23.98 -10.80 17.64
CA LEU A 389 23.49 -9.42 17.60
C LEU A 389 24.25 -8.50 18.57
N CYS A 390 24.76 -9.00 19.70
CA CYS A 390 25.62 -8.24 20.61
C CYS A 390 26.89 -7.70 19.92
N GLN A 391 27.39 -8.36 18.87
CA GLN A 391 28.55 -7.90 18.10
C GLN A 391 28.22 -6.76 17.12
N PHE A 392 26.93 -6.47 16.87
CA PHE A 392 26.50 -5.39 15.98
C PHE A 392 26.52 -4.01 16.64
N LEU A 393 26.54 -3.97 17.98
CA LEU A 393 26.66 -2.74 18.75
C LEU A 393 28.04 -2.10 18.54
N ARG A 394 28.14 -0.78 18.74
CA ARG A 394 29.42 -0.06 18.73
C ARG A 394 30.39 -0.60 19.78
N GLU A 395 29.87 -0.88 20.97
CA GLU A 395 30.57 -1.56 22.05
C GLU A 395 29.87 -2.89 22.31
N ILE A 396 30.63 -3.98 22.25
CA ILE A 396 30.09 -5.33 22.39
C ILE A 396 29.64 -5.54 23.84
N ASP A 397 28.34 -5.84 24.03
CA ASP A 397 27.77 -6.14 25.34
C ASP A 397 27.99 -7.62 25.71
N TYR A 398 29.19 -7.92 26.18
CA TYR A 398 29.58 -9.27 26.62
C TYR A 398 28.72 -9.81 27.77
N LYS A 399 28.19 -8.94 28.65
CA LYS A 399 27.40 -9.38 29.81
C LYS A 399 26.10 -10.04 29.35
N THR A 400 25.41 -9.40 28.41
CA THR A 400 24.17 -9.94 27.83
C THR A 400 24.47 -11.18 26.98
N ALA A 401 25.52 -11.16 26.18
CA ALA A 401 25.92 -12.31 25.36
C ALA A 401 26.21 -13.56 26.22
N PHE A 402 27.06 -13.45 27.24
CA PHE A 402 27.42 -14.58 28.10
C PHE A 402 26.23 -15.09 28.91
N LYS A 403 25.37 -14.19 29.40
CA LYS A 403 24.14 -14.58 30.09
C LYS A 403 23.21 -15.39 29.19
N SER A 404 23.00 -14.96 27.95
CA SER A 404 22.15 -15.68 26.98
C SER A 404 22.72 -17.05 26.62
N LEU A 405 24.03 -17.14 26.36
CA LEU A 405 24.69 -18.40 26.00
C LEU A 405 24.69 -19.43 27.15
N GLN A 406 24.63 -18.96 28.40
CA GLN A 406 24.54 -19.83 29.57
C GLN A 406 23.20 -20.57 29.68
N GLU A 407 22.16 -20.12 28.99
CA GLU A 407 20.89 -20.83 28.92
C GLU A 407 21.04 -22.17 28.16
N GLN A 408 20.15 -23.12 28.44
CA GLN A 408 20.16 -24.46 27.81
C GLN A 408 18.96 -24.71 26.90
N ASN A 409 17.96 -23.82 26.92
CA ASN A 409 16.70 -23.94 26.20
C ASN A 409 16.71 -23.17 24.86
N SER A 410 17.83 -23.16 24.13
CA SER A 410 17.94 -22.43 22.85
C SER A 410 17.15 -23.11 21.73
N HIS A 411 16.40 -22.33 20.95
CA HIS A 411 15.62 -22.79 19.79
C HIS A 411 16.18 -22.33 18.43
N ASP A 412 17.46 -21.94 18.36
CA ASP A 412 18.07 -21.31 17.18
C ASP A 412 19.25 -22.07 16.56
N ALA A 413 19.28 -23.41 16.69
CA ALA A 413 20.28 -24.27 16.04
C ALA A 413 21.74 -23.84 16.32
N MET A 414 22.06 -23.68 17.62
CA MET A 414 23.31 -23.15 18.19
C MET A 414 24.59 -23.36 17.34
N ASP A 415 24.95 -24.62 17.08
CA ASP A 415 26.19 -25.03 16.42
C ASP A 415 26.27 -24.59 14.95
N SER A 416 25.13 -24.40 14.29
CA SER A 416 25.05 -23.92 12.90
C SER A 416 25.34 -22.41 12.78
N TYR A 417 25.34 -21.67 13.89
CA TYR A 417 25.50 -20.21 13.91
C TYR A 417 26.91 -19.74 14.29
N TYR A 418 27.81 -20.64 14.70
CA TYR A 418 29.17 -20.27 15.14
C TYR A 418 30.01 -19.65 14.02
N ASP A 419 29.75 -19.99 12.76
CA ASP A 419 30.42 -19.40 11.59
C ASP A 419 30.13 -17.89 11.42
N TYR A 420 29.08 -17.38 12.07
CA TYR A 420 28.70 -15.96 12.04
C TYR A 420 29.35 -15.13 13.16
N ILE A 421 30.01 -15.76 14.12
CA ILE A 421 30.71 -15.06 15.20
C ILE A 421 32.11 -14.69 14.72
N TRP A 422 32.49 -13.42 14.86
CA TRP A 422 33.85 -12.94 14.55
C TRP A 422 34.60 -12.48 15.79
N ASP A 423 33.91 -12.26 16.91
CA ASP A 423 34.57 -11.93 18.17
C ASP A 423 35.17 -13.17 18.84
N VAL A 424 36.48 -13.12 19.10
CA VAL A 424 37.25 -14.23 19.68
C VAL A 424 36.82 -14.50 21.13
N THR A 425 36.50 -13.46 21.90
CA THR A 425 36.08 -13.58 23.31
C THR A 425 34.79 -14.39 23.45
N ILE A 426 33.83 -14.18 22.53
CA ILE A 426 32.58 -14.95 22.51
C ILE A 426 32.85 -16.43 22.18
N LEU A 427 33.72 -16.70 21.21
CA LEU A 427 34.09 -18.08 20.85
C LEU A 427 34.87 -18.79 21.96
N GLU A 428 35.77 -18.09 22.66
CA GLU A 428 36.48 -18.61 23.83
C GLU A 428 35.50 -18.97 24.95
N TYR A 429 34.55 -18.09 25.24
CA TYR A 429 33.50 -18.35 26.22
C TYR A 429 32.64 -19.57 25.84
N LEU A 430 32.24 -19.70 24.58
CA LEU A 430 31.53 -20.88 24.07
C LEU A 430 32.35 -22.16 24.26
N THR A 431 33.65 -22.11 23.96
CA THR A 431 34.56 -23.25 24.13
C THR A 431 34.65 -23.68 25.60
N TYR A 432 34.80 -22.71 26.52
CA TYR A 432 34.78 -22.94 27.96
C TYR A 432 33.45 -23.54 28.42
N LEU A 433 32.33 -23.00 27.95
CA LEU A 433 30.99 -23.44 28.33
C LEU A 433 30.73 -24.89 27.89
N HIS A 434 31.05 -25.24 26.63
CA HIS A 434 30.91 -26.61 26.13
C HIS A 434 31.84 -27.59 26.85
N HIS A 435 33.06 -27.17 27.19
CA HIS A 435 33.95 -28.00 28.01
C HIS A 435 33.35 -28.30 29.38
N LYS A 436 32.81 -27.27 30.05
CA LYS A 436 32.15 -27.40 31.36
C LYS A 436 30.91 -28.30 31.33
N ARG A 437 30.18 -28.32 30.20
CA ARG A 437 28.98 -29.15 30.00
C ARG A 437 29.26 -30.55 29.45
N GLY A 438 30.49 -30.85 29.07
CA GLY A 438 30.85 -32.14 28.45
C GLY A 438 30.46 -32.27 26.97
N GLU A 439 30.13 -31.17 26.29
CA GLU A 439 29.68 -31.15 24.89
C GLU A 439 30.90 -31.12 23.93
N THR A 440 31.55 -32.27 23.73
CA THR A 440 32.82 -32.36 22.99
C THR A 440 32.72 -31.97 21.52
N ASP A 441 31.60 -32.31 20.87
CA ASP A 441 31.42 -32.07 19.43
C ASP A 441 31.30 -30.56 19.14
N LYS A 442 30.44 -29.87 19.88
CA LYS A 442 30.26 -28.41 19.77
C LYS A 442 31.52 -27.64 20.19
N ARG A 443 32.24 -28.14 21.20
CA ARG A 443 33.56 -27.59 21.58
C ARG A 443 34.53 -27.66 20.39
N GLN A 444 34.58 -28.79 19.67
CA GLN A 444 35.47 -28.93 18.53
C GLN A 444 35.12 -27.98 17.38
N ILE A 445 33.81 -27.73 17.15
CA ILE A 445 33.34 -26.74 16.18
C ILE A 445 33.76 -25.32 16.60
N ALA A 446 33.60 -24.95 17.87
CA ALA A 446 34.02 -23.65 18.38
C ALA A 446 35.54 -23.44 18.26
N ILE A 447 36.35 -24.45 18.61
CA ILE A 447 37.82 -24.40 18.43
C ILE A 447 38.19 -24.24 16.96
N LYS A 448 37.50 -24.95 16.05
CA LYS A 448 37.70 -24.81 14.61
C LYS A 448 37.35 -23.41 14.11
N ALA A 449 36.32 -22.77 14.66
CA ALA A 449 35.95 -21.40 14.34
C ALA A 449 37.03 -20.41 14.79
N ILE A 450 37.58 -20.56 16.01
CA ILE A 450 38.70 -19.75 16.52
C ILE A 450 39.95 -19.90 15.64
N GLY A 451 40.23 -21.13 15.17
CA GLY A 451 41.38 -21.44 14.32
C GLY A 451 41.30 -20.88 12.88
N GLN A 452 40.25 -20.15 12.51
CA GLN A 452 40.14 -19.53 11.19
C GLN A 452 41.12 -18.37 11.04
N THR A 453 41.92 -18.39 9.98
CA THR A 453 42.94 -17.36 9.69
C THR A 453 42.37 -15.95 9.55
N GLU A 454 41.09 -15.84 9.17
CA GLU A 454 40.38 -14.56 9.04
C GLU A 454 40.15 -13.85 10.36
N LEU A 455 40.06 -14.59 11.48
CA LEU A 455 39.71 -14.08 12.81
C LEU A 455 40.93 -13.87 13.71
N ASN A 456 42.14 -13.97 13.16
CA ASN A 456 43.36 -13.76 13.94
C ASN A 456 43.43 -12.29 14.40
N ALA A 457 43.42 -12.07 15.72
CA ALA A 457 43.49 -10.73 16.33
C ALA A 457 44.74 -9.93 15.96
N SER A 458 45.79 -10.59 15.42
CA SER A 458 47.00 -9.93 14.89
C SER A 458 46.89 -9.49 13.44
N ASN A 459 45.78 -9.77 12.74
CA ASN A 459 45.54 -9.30 11.38
C ASN A 459 45.39 -7.77 11.34
N PRO A 460 45.70 -7.12 10.20
CA PRO A 460 45.38 -5.71 10.02
C PRO A 460 43.86 -5.49 10.09
N GLU A 461 43.47 -4.33 10.62
CA GLU A 461 42.08 -3.96 10.88
C GLU A 461 41.18 -4.10 9.64
N GLU A 462 41.68 -3.79 8.45
CA GLU A 462 40.93 -3.93 7.19
C GLU A 462 40.44 -5.36 6.92
N VAL A 463 41.28 -6.36 7.24
CA VAL A 463 40.95 -7.78 7.06
C VAL A 463 39.89 -8.20 8.07
N LEU A 464 40.00 -7.74 9.32
CA LEU A 464 39.03 -8.00 10.38
C LEU A 464 37.67 -7.37 10.06
N GLN A 465 37.67 -6.12 9.58
CA GLN A 465 36.45 -5.41 9.18
C GLN A 465 35.76 -6.08 8.00
N LEU A 466 36.51 -6.52 6.99
CA LEU A 466 35.94 -7.25 5.85
C LEU A 466 35.35 -8.60 6.28
N ALA A 467 36.07 -9.34 7.13
CA ALA A 467 35.62 -10.61 7.69
C ALA A 467 34.34 -10.45 8.53
N ALA A 468 34.26 -9.39 9.34
CA ALA A 468 33.08 -9.04 10.12
C ALA A 468 31.92 -8.62 9.22
N GLN A 469 32.13 -7.75 8.23
CA GLN A 469 31.08 -7.31 7.30
C GLN A 469 30.48 -8.49 6.54
N ARG A 470 31.32 -9.43 6.06
CA ARG A 470 30.87 -10.63 5.37
C ARG A 470 30.00 -11.52 6.27
N ARG A 471 30.39 -11.68 7.54
CA ARG A 471 29.62 -12.46 8.53
C ARG A 471 28.31 -11.75 8.90
N LYS A 472 28.34 -10.44 9.12
CA LYS A 472 27.14 -9.60 9.33
C LYS A 472 26.13 -9.78 8.21
N LYS A 473 26.58 -9.67 6.96
CA LYS A 473 25.74 -9.88 5.77
C LYS A 473 25.10 -11.27 5.77
N LYS A 474 25.91 -12.33 5.91
CA LYS A 474 25.40 -13.71 5.88
C LYS A 474 24.38 -13.97 6.99
N PHE A 475 24.67 -13.50 8.20
CA PHE A 475 23.77 -13.63 9.34
C PHE A 475 22.44 -12.91 9.13
N LEU A 476 22.47 -11.64 8.71
CA LEU A 476 21.25 -10.86 8.44
C LEU A 476 20.42 -11.48 7.31
N GLN A 477 21.05 -12.03 6.26
CA GLN A 477 20.34 -12.74 5.20
C GLN A 477 19.74 -14.07 5.67
N ALA A 478 20.44 -14.81 6.53
CA ALA A 478 19.91 -16.03 7.13
C ALA A 478 18.72 -15.73 8.05
N MET A 479 18.84 -14.67 8.86
CA MET A 479 17.77 -14.21 9.74
C MET A 479 16.57 -13.69 8.94
N ALA A 480 16.81 -12.93 7.86
CA ALA A 480 15.75 -12.52 6.94
C ALA A 480 15.00 -13.75 6.43
N LYS A 481 15.67 -14.75 5.84
CA LYS A 481 15.01 -15.98 5.35
C LYS A 481 14.26 -16.79 6.41
N LEU A 482 14.57 -16.60 7.70
CA LEU A 482 13.90 -17.28 8.80
C LEU A 482 12.59 -16.59 9.18
N TYR A 483 12.55 -15.26 9.14
CA TYR A 483 11.42 -14.44 9.62
C TYR A 483 10.60 -13.78 8.49
N PHE A 484 11.13 -13.75 7.27
CA PHE A 484 10.57 -13.13 6.06
C PHE A 484 10.23 -14.18 4.99
#